data_AF-A0A7X7AZR5-F1
#
_entry.id   AF-A0A7X7AZR5-F1
#
_cell.length_a   1.000
_cell.length_b   1.000
_cell.length_c   1.000
_cell.angle_alpha   90.00
_cell.angle_beta   90.00
_cell.angle_gamma   90.00
#
_symmetry.space_group_name_H-M   'P 1'
#
loop_
_entity.id
_entity.type
_entity.pdbx_description
1 polymer ?
#
loop_
_entity_poly.entity_id
_entity_poly.type
_entity_poly.pdbx_seq_one_letter_code
_entity_poly.pdbx_strand_id
1 'polypeptide(L)' 'MRLTMARGTRAFRLPEEPHSRFIEDEQGEVWVVQQVHPVDGEYEVLCRHATRIEQRLYAREKEEQKSQAAG' A
#
# COMPACT_ATOMS: atom_id res chain seq x y z
N MET A 1 -21.98 8.35 4.98
CA MET A 1 -22.08 7.01 4.34
C MET A 1 -21.30 6.03 5.21
N ARG A 2 -21.92 4.96 5.74
CA ARG A 2 -21.22 3.99 6.61
C ARG A 2 -20.57 2.92 5.73
N LEU A 3 -19.28 3.05 5.46
CA LEU A 3 -18.51 2.04 4.72
C LEU A 3 -18.32 0.82 5.61
N THR A 4 -18.95 -0.31 5.28
CA THR A 4 -18.62 -1.59 5.90
C THR A 4 -17.36 -2.12 5.24
N MET A 5 -16.21 -2.00 5.92
CA MET A 5 -14.95 -2.56 5.41
C MET A 5 -15.04 -4.10 5.35
N ALA A 6 -14.65 -4.67 4.21
CA ALA A 6 -14.59 -6.12 4.05
C ALA A 6 -13.49 -6.71 4.95
N ARG A 7 -13.64 -7.97 5.36
CA ARG A 7 -12.63 -8.66 6.16
C ARG A 7 -11.31 -8.73 5.39
N GLY A 8 -10.20 -8.35 6.05
CA GLY A 8 -8.88 -8.30 5.41
C GLY A 8 -8.64 -7.06 4.55
N THR A 9 -9.50 -6.04 4.65
CA THR A 9 -9.24 -4.69 4.14
C THR A 9 -8.91 -3.73 5.26
N ARG A 10 -8.09 -2.72 4.95
CA ARG A 10 -7.66 -1.68 5.89
C ARG A 10 -7.58 -0.35 5.15
N ALA A 11 -7.98 0.72 5.84
CA ALA A 11 -7.78 2.08 5.36
C ALA A 11 -6.52 2.68 5.99
N PHE A 12 -5.72 3.37 5.19
CA PHE A 12 -4.56 4.14 5.60
C PHE A 12 -4.81 5.62 5.30
N ARG A 13 -4.19 6.49 6.08
CA ARG A 13 -4.13 7.92 5.81
C ARG A 13 -2.68 8.27 5.53
N LEU A 14 -2.41 8.75 4.32
CA LEU A 14 -1.07 9.08 3.86
C LEU A 14 -0.94 10.59 3.66
N PRO A 15 0.20 11.20 4.04
CA PRO A 15 0.45 12.61 3.78
C PRO A 15 0.71 12.91 2.30
N GLU A 16 1.04 11.88 1.50
CA GLU A 16 1.31 11.98 0.06
C GLU A 16 0.66 10.82 -0.72
N GLU A 17 0.51 11.00 -2.03
CA GLU A 17 -0.10 9.99 -2.90
C GLU A 17 0.78 8.75 -2.98
N PRO A 18 0.23 7.52 -2.82
CA PRO A 18 1.03 6.31 -2.90
C PRO A 18 1.56 6.10 -4.32
N HIS A 19 2.89 6.20 -4.48
CA HIS A 19 3.56 5.96 -5.75
C HIS A 19 3.62 4.48 -6.17
N SER A 20 3.28 3.57 -5.26
CA SER A 20 3.22 2.13 -5.52
C SER A 20 1.83 1.58 -5.22
N ARG A 21 1.46 0.51 -5.93
CA ARG A 21 0.26 -0.29 -5.61
C ARG A 21 0.39 -1.08 -4.31
N PHE A 22 1.58 -1.10 -3.70
CA PHE A 22 1.84 -1.78 -2.44
C PHE A 22 2.15 -0.76 -1.34
N ILE A 23 1.64 -1.02 -0.15
CA ILE A 23 1.96 -0.28 1.06
C ILE A 23 2.48 -1.28 2.09
N GLU A 24 3.61 -0.97 2.71
CA GLU A 24 4.13 -1.68 3.88
C GLU A 24 3.69 -0.88 5.10
N ASP A 25 3.01 -1.52 6.06
CA ASP A 25 2.67 -0.86 7.31
C ASP A 25 3.82 -0.92 8.33
N GLU A 26 3.64 -0.30 9.49
CA GLU A 26 4.66 -0.23 10.55
C GLU A 26 5.07 -1.61 11.10
N GLN A 27 4.26 -2.65 10.88
CA GLN A 27 4.53 -4.02 11.30
C GLN A 27 5.25 -4.82 10.20
N GLY A 28 5.52 -4.20 9.06
CA GLY A 28 6.09 -4.85 7.88
C GLY A 28 5.07 -5.66 7.08
N GLU A 29 3.76 -5.54 7.37
CA GLU A 29 2.74 -6.23 6.59
C GLU A 29 2.52 -5.51 5.26
N VAL A 30 2.40 -6.29 4.18
CA VAL A 30 2.21 -5.77 2.82
C VAL A 30 0.74 -5.77 2.46
N TRP A 31 0.29 -4.61 2.00
CA TRP A 31 -1.08 -4.31 1.61
C TRP A 31 -1.13 -3.89 0.14
N VAL A 32 -2.18 -4.29 -0.57
CA VAL A 32 -2.42 -3.92 -1.97
C VAL A 32 -3.45 -2.81 -2.00
N VAL A 33 -3.07 -1.67 -2.56
CA VAL A 33 -3.93 -0.51 -2.78
C VAL A 33 -5.09 -0.91 -3.70
N GLN A 34 -6.31 -0.61 -3.28
CA GLN A 34 -7.54 -0.83 -4.05
C GLN A 34 -8.14 0.49 -4.52
N GLN A 35 -8.12 1.51 -3.66
CA GLN A 35 -8.64 2.84 -3.97
C GLN A 35 -7.80 3.91 -3.27
N VAL A 36 -7.68 5.07 -3.90
CA VAL A 36 -7.01 6.26 -3.37
C VAL A 36 -7.99 7.42 -3.50
N HIS A 37 -8.24 8.11 -2.39
CA HIS A 37 -9.14 9.26 -2.34
C HIS A 37 -8.41 10.45 -1.69
N PRO A 38 -8.28 11.61 -2.37
CA PRO A 38 -7.75 12.81 -1.73
C PRO A 38 -8.77 13.37 -0.73
N VAL A 39 -8.33 13.68 0.49
CA VAL A 39 -9.15 14.22 1.58
C VAL A 39 -8.37 15.27 2.35
N ASP A 40 -8.79 16.54 2.25
CA ASP A 40 -8.27 17.68 3.03
C ASP A 40 -6.73 17.79 3.09
N GLY A 41 -6.05 17.57 1.95
CA GLY A 41 -4.59 17.68 1.84
C GLY A 41 -3.83 16.39 2.20
N GLU A 42 -4.55 15.32 2.52
CA GLU A 42 -4.02 13.97 2.69
C GLU A 42 -4.70 12.99 1.70
N TYR A 43 -4.30 11.72 1.76
CA TYR A 43 -4.84 10.65 0.95
C TYR A 43 -5.39 9.54 1.83
N GLU A 44 -6.68 9.24 1.71
CA GLU A 44 -7.28 8.03 2.25
C GLU A 44 -7.10 6.89 1.25
N VAL A 45 -6.45 5.81 1.69
CA VAL A 45 -6.14 4.67 0.85
C VAL A 45 -6.82 3.43 1.40
N LEU A 46 -7.71 2.82 0.61
CA LEU A 46 -8.29 1.53 0.94
C LEU A 46 -7.42 0.43 0.35
N CYS A 47 -7.01 -0.51 1.20
CA CYS A 47 -6.17 -1.64 0.82
C CYS A 47 -6.80 -2.97 1.19
N ARG A 48 -6.34 -4.04 0.54
CA ARG A 48 -6.53 -5.43 0.97
C ARG A 48 -5.21 -6.07 1.36
N HIS A 49 -5.24 -7.07 2.21
CA HIS A 49 -4.04 -7.83 2.52
C HIS A 49 -3.42 -8.43 1.24
N ALA A 50 -2.10 -8.35 1.10
CA ALA A 50 -1.41 -8.92 -0.04
C ALA A 50 -1.44 -10.45 0.02
N THR A 51 -1.59 -11.08 -1.14
CA THR A 51 -1.37 -12.53 -1.27
C THR A 51 0.12 -12.85 -1.17
N ARG A 52 0.47 -14.11 -0.93
CA ARG A 52 1.87 -14.55 -0.89
C ARG A 52 2.64 -14.28 -2.18
N ILE A 53 1.97 -14.31 -3.33
CA ILE A 53 2.58 -14.00 -4.64
C ILE A 53 2.88 -12.50 -4.71
N GLU A 54 1.93 -11.65 -4.31
CA GLU A 54 2.08 -10.20 -4.30
C GLU A 54 3.15 -9.72 -3.32
N GLN A 55 3.26 -10.35 -2.15
CA GLN A 55 4.34 -10.10 -1.19
C GLN A 55 5.72 -10.35 -1.82
N ARG A 56 5.86 -11.44 -2.60
CA ARG A 56 7.11 -11.74 -3.31
C ARG A 56 7.40 -10.74 -4.42
N LEU A 57 6.38 -10.30 -5.15
CA LEU A 57 6.53 -9.25 -6.16
C LEU A 57 7.01 -7.95 -5.52
N TYR A 58 6.39 -7.54 -4.41
CA TYR A 58 6.81 -6.35 -3.67
C TYR A 58 8.26 -6.43 -3.19
N ALA A 59 8.67 -7.57 -2.62
CA ALA A 59 10.05 -7.78 -2.19
C ALA A 59 11.06 -7.58 -3.34
N ARG A 60 10.74 -8.13 -4.52
CA ARG A 60 11.58 -7.97 -5.72
C ARG A 60 11.61 -6.52 -6.22
N GLU A 61 10.45 -5.84 -6.28
CA GLU A 61 10.37 -4.43 -6.66
C GLU A 61 11.23 -3.55 -5.73
N LYS A 62 11.26 -3.85 -4.42
CA LYS A 62 12.09 -3.16 -3.42
C LYS A 62 13.59 -3.41 -3.62
N GLU A 63 13.99 -4.63 -3.99
CA GLU A 63 15.38 -4.97 -4.32
C GLU A 63 15.87 -4.29 -5.60
N GLU A 64 15.04 -4.25 -6.64
CA GLU A 64 15.34 -3.59 -7.91
C GLU A 64 15.51 -2.08 -7.72
N GLN A 65 14.62 -1.43 -6.95
CA GLN A 65 14.73 -0.01 -6.62
C GLN A 65 16.00 0.32 -5.84
N LYS A 66 16.35 -0.50 -4.83
CA LYS A 66 17.60 -0.31 -4.07
C LYS A 66 18.84 -0.45 -4.95
N SER A 67 18.81 -1.38 -5.91
CA SER A 67 19.91 -1.61 -6.85
C SER A 67 20.10 -0.43 -7.81
N GLN A 68 19.01 0.22 -8.23
CA GLN A 68 19.06 1.41 -9.09
C GLN A 68 19.50 2.68 -8.35
N ALA A 69 19.23 2.79 -7.06
CA ALA A 69 19.66 3.94 -6.25
C ALA A 69 21.15 3.90 -5.85
N ALA A 70 21.80 2.73 -6.00
CA ALA A 70 23.18 2.49 -5.55
C ALA A 70 24.23 2.54 -6.69
N GLY A 71 23.82 2.77 -7.93
CA GLY A 71 24.69 2.87 -9.11
C GLY A 71 24.72 4.28 -9.68
#